data_AF-W6KZE5-F1
#
_entry.id   AF-W6KZE5-F1
#
_cell.length_a   1.000
_cell.length_b   1.000
_cell.length_c   1.000
_cell.angle_alpha   90.00
_cell.angle_beta   90.00
_cell.angle_gamma   90.00
#
_symmetry.space_group_name_H-M   'P 1'
#
loop_
_entity.id
_entity.type
_entity.pdbx_description
1 polymer ?
#
loop_
_entity_poly.entity_id
_entity_poly.type
_entity_poly.pdbx_seq_one_letter_code
_entity_poly.pdbx_strand_id
1 'polypeptide(L)'
;MQRQPSTGYLAKSLDGVWAEKGAIVMCRDAAAFEILLRLNANNYDKRFIVATLNPQDAQERLNSSTEKLLFVKDIANAEDEIQAWLDPFCSIAKGHTLEKKKRIREEIHTSSSDEDDSSWSSS
;
A
#
# COMPACT_ATOMS: atom_id res chain seq x y z
N MET A 1 21.99 -43.90 -2.21
CA MET A 1 23.06 -42.99 -1.75
C MET A 1 22.94 -41.68 -2.52
N GLN A 2 22.32 -40.65 -1.94
CA GLN A 2 22.27 -39.32 -2.55
C GLN A 2 23.63 -38.63 -2.32
N ARG A 3 24.39 -38.38 -3.40
CA ARG A 3 25.61 -37.59 -3.33
C ARG A 3 25.23 -36.14 -3.06
N GLN A 4 25.63 -35.60 -1.91
CA GLN A 4 25.54 -34.16 -1.71
C GLN A 4 26.48 -33.46 -2.69
N PRO A 5 26.01 -32.41 -3.40
CA PRO A 5 26.85 -31.67 -4.33
C PRO A 5 28.00 -31.01 -3.55
N SER A 6 29.22 -31.14 -4.06
CA SER A 6 30.38 -30.49 -3.46
C SER A 6 30.23 -28.96 -3.58
N THR A 7 30.71 -28.23 -2.57
CA THR A 7 30.62 -26.75 -2.49
C THR A 7 31.19 -26.05 -3.74
N GLY A 8 32.24 -26.61 -4.36
CA GLY A 8 32.81 -26.09 -5.59
C GLY A 8 31.90 -26.22 -6.83
N TYR A 9 30.97 -27.19 -6.84
CA TYR A 9 29.96 -27.31 -7.90
C TYR A 9 28.87 -26.24 -7.75
N LEU A 10 28.44 -25.97 -6.52
CA LEU A 10 27.45 -24.92 -6.22
C LEU A 10 27.98 -23.53 -6.61
N ALA A 11 29.23 -23.22 -6.28
CA ALA A 11 29.84 -21.93 -6.63
C ALA A 11 29.86 -21.67 -8.15
N LYS A 12 30.16 -22.69 -8.97
CA LYS A 12 30.10 -22.58 -10.43
C LYS A 12 28.67 -22.46 -10.97
N SER A 13 27.70 -23.10 -10.32
CA SER A 13 26.29 -23.01 -10.72
C SER A 13 25.63 -21.66 -10.45
N LEU A 14 26.25 -20.84 -9.59
CA LEU A 14 25.77 -19.50 -9.23
C LEU A 14 26.53 -18.39 -9.95
N ASP A 15 27.40 -18.71 -10.90
CA ASP A 15 28.10 -17.71 -11.70
C ASP A 15 27.11 -16.90 -12.54
N GLY A 16 27.17 -15.57 -12.45
CA GLY A 16 26.19 -14.65 -13.04
C GLY A 16 24.89 -14.46 -12.26
N VAL A 17 24.72 -15.09 -11.09
CA VAL A 17 23.56 -14.88 -10.21
C VAL A 17 23.80 -13.67 -9.29
N TRP A 18 22.83 -12.77 -9.25
CA TRP A 18 22.84 -11.61 -8.36
C TRP A 18 21.95 -11.88 -7.15
N ALA A 19 22.50 -11.68 -5.95
CA ALA A 19 21.73 -11.73 -4.71
C ALA A 19 21.31 -10.31 -4.33
N GLU A 20 20.02 -10.11 -4.11
CA GLU A 20 19.49 -8.86 -3.60
C GLU A 20 19.18 -9.00 -2.10
N LYS A 21 19.58 -8.01 -1.30
CA LYS A 21 19.19 -7.94 0.11
C LYS A 21 17.76 -7.45 0.21
N GLY A 22 16.96 -8.11 1.04
CA GLY A 22 15.58 -7.74 1.29
C GLY A 22 14.97 -8.52 2.45
N ALA A 23 13.67 -8.39 2.61
CA ALA A 23 12.85 -9.08 3.58
C ALA A 23 11.82 -9.97 2.88
N ILE A 24 11.49 -11.10 3.51
CA ILE A 24 10.33 -11.90 3.12
C ILE A 24 9.17 -11.48 4.01
N VAL A 25 8.12 -10.99 3.39
CA VAL A 25 6.89 -10.54 4.06
C VAL A 25 5.80 -11.58 3.83
N MET A 26 5.22 -12.06 4.92
CA MET A 26 4.10 -12.98 4.89
C MET A 26 2.79 -12.22 5.08
N CYS A 27 1.90 -12.32 4.10
CA CYS A 27 0.56 -11.73 4.19
C CYS A 27 -0.38 -12.71 4.89
N ARG A 28 -0.99 -12.28 6.00
CA ARG A 28 -1.94 -13.09 6.78
C ARG A 28 -3.21 -13.43 5.99
N ASP A 29 -3.65 -12.52 5.13
CA ASP A 29 -4.87 -12.67 4.35
C ASP A 29 -4.70 -12.11 2.92
N ALA A 30 -5.69 -12.41 2.07
CA ALA A 30 -5.68 -12.01 0.67
C ALA A 30 -5.82 -10.49 0.47
N ALA A 31 -6.53 -9.80 1.36
CA ALA A 31 -6.75 -8.37 1.25
C ALA A 31 -5.46 -7.59 1.52
N ALA A 32 -4.72 -7.98 2.57
CA ALA A 32 -3.40 -7.41 2.87
C ALA A 32 -2.44 -7.56 1.68
N PHE A 33 -2.41 -8.75 1.06
CA PHE A 33 -1.60 -8.98 -0.14
C PHE A 33 -2.00 -8.07 -1.31
N GLU A 34 -3.29 -7.95 -1.60
CA GLU A 34 -3.77 -7.07 -2.68
C GLU A 34 -3.45 -5.60 -2.42
N ILE A 35 -3.61 -5.14 -1.18
CA ILE A 35 -3.29 -3.76 -0.80
C ILE A 35 -1.80 -3.48 -1.05
N LEU A 36 -0.91 -4.39 -0.62
CA LEU A 36 0.52 -4.24 -0.85
C LEU A 36 0.88 -4.19 -2.34
N LEU A 37 0.26 -5.04 -3.17
CA LEU A 37 0.44 -4.97 -4.62
C LEU A 37 -0.04 -3.64 -5.21
N ARG A 38 -1.18 -3.12 -4.74
CA ARG A 38 -1.71 -1.81 -5.19
C ARG A 38 -0.78 -0.67 -4.78
N LEU A 39 -0.30 -0.65 -3.54
CA LEU A 39 0.66 0.35 -3.06
C LEU A 39 1.94 0.33 -3.89
N ASN A 40 2.46 -0.86 -4.20
CA ASN A 40 3.62 -1.02 -5.05
C ASN A 40 3.38 -0.56 -6.50
N ALA A 41 2.17 -0.74 -7.04
CA ALA A 41 1.85 -0.33 -8.40
C ALA A 41 1.65 1.20 -8.56
N ASN A 42 1.23 1.87 -7.49
CA ASN A 42 0.84 3.28 -7.54
C ASN A 42 2.01 4.27 -7.66
N ASN A 43 3.25 3.86 -7.35
CA ASN A 43 4.40 4.76 -7.37
C ASN A 43 5.67 4.07 -7.87
N TYR A 44 6.06 4.35 -9.12
CA TYR A 44 7.20 3.67 -9.78
C TYR A 44 8.51 3.85 -9.02
N ASP A 45 8.76 5.06 -8.50
CA ASP A 45 10.00 5.41 -7.82
C ASP A 45 10.11 4.82 -6.41
N LYS A 46 9.00 4.29 -5.88
CA LYS A 46 8.90 3.73 -4.52
C LYS A 46 8.49 2.28 -4.50
N ARG A 47 8.69 1.54 -5.59
CA ARG A 47 8.42 0.10 -5.60
C ARG A 47 9.30 -0.60 -4.59
N PHE A 48 8.67 -1.30 -3.67
CA PHE A 48 9.34 -2.08 -2.62
C PHE A 48 9.20 -3.59 -2.84
N ILE A 49 8.20 -4.06 -3.58
CA ILE A 49 8.01 -5.49 -3.89
C ILE A 49 8.77 -5.85 -5.17
N VAL A 50 9.64 -6.86 -5.07
CA VAL A 50 10.45 -7.37 -6.18
C VAL A 50 9.88 -8.67 -6.73
N ALA A 51 9.37 -9.56 -5.88
CA ALA A 51 8.80 -10.82 -6.32
C ALA A 51 7.67 -11.31 -5.42
N THR A 52 6.73 -12.06 -6.00
CA THR A 52 5.73 -12.84 -5.27
C THR A 52 6.24 -14.28 -5.17
N LEU A 53 6.29 -14.82 -3.96
CA LEU A 53 6.75 -16.17 -3.71
C LEU A 53 5.54 -17.06 -3.45
N ASN A 54 5.39 -18.11 -4.26
CA ASN A 54 4.36 -19.12 -4.05
C ASN A 54 4.95 -20.24 -3.17
N PRO A 55 4.42 -20.48 -1.96
CA PRO A 55 4.97 -21.51 -1.08
C PRO A 55 4.81 -22.93 -1.64
N GLN A 56 3.96 -23.13 -2.66
CA GLN A 56 3.77 -24.45 -3.29
C GLN A 56 5.03 -24.99 -3.98
N ASP A 57 5.93 -24.11 -4.43
CA ASP A 57 7.14 -24.54 -5.14
C ASP A 57 8.28 -24.97 -4.18
N ALA A 58 8.13 -24.73 -2.86
CA ALA A 58 9.24 -24.85 -1.91
C ALA A 58 9.09 -25.94 -0.84
N GLN A 59 7.89 -26.32 -0.38
CA GLN A 59 7.76 -27.35 0.67
C GLN A 59 6.46 -28.16 0.65
N GLU A 60 6.61 -29.46 0.45
CA GLU A 60 5.62 -30.54 0.64
C GLU A 60 5.17 -30.74 2.12
N ARG A 61 5.46 -29.80 3.05
CA ARG A 61 5.34 -30.06 4.51
C ARG A 61 4.89 -28.91 5.41
N LEU A 62 4.33 -27.81 4.89
CA LEU A 62 3.64 -26.81 5.72
C LEU A 62 2.15 -26.84 5.41
N ASN A 63 1.40 -27.35 6.37
CA ASN A 63 -0.03 -27.62 6.27
C ASN A 63 -0.83 -26.36 5.87
N SER A 64 -1.51 -26.44 4.72
CA SER A 64 -2.75 -25.73 4.38
C SER A 64 -2.88 -24.25 4.74
N SER A 65 -1.88 -23.42 4.46
CA SER A 65 -2.06 -21.97 4.55
C SER A 65 -1.83 -21.35 3.19
N THR A 66 -2.86 -20.69 2.65
CA THR A 66 -2.81 -19.81 1.47
C THR A 66 -2.01 -18.54 1.77
N GLU A 67 -0.90 -18.67 2.48
CA GLU A 67 -0.01 -17.59 2.86
C GLU A 67 0.70 -17.10 1.62
N LYS A 68 0.40 -15.85 1.25
CA LYS A 68 1.04 -15.21 0.12
C LYS A 68 2.31 -14.54 0.62
N LEU A 69 3.45 -14.95 0.07
CA LEU A 69 4.76 -14.45 0.44
C LEU A 69 5.22 -13.41 -0.58
N LEU A 70 5.87 -12.35 -0.10
CA LEU A 70 6.41 -11.27 -0.91
C LEU A 70 7.89 -11.08 -0.58
N PHE A 71 8.72 -10.95 -1.60
CA PHE A 71 10.09 -10.47 -1.45
C PHE A 71 10.11 -8.96 -1.61
N VAL A 72 10.56 -8.27 -0.56
CA VAL A 72 10.56 -6.82 -0.43
C VAL A 72 12.00 -6.33 -0.30
N LYS A 73 12.45 -5.45 -1.20
CA LYS A 73 13.82 -4.92 -1.20
C LYS A 73 14.08 -3.94 -0.05
N ASP A 74 13.14 -3.01 0.14
CA ASP A 74 13.23 -1.95 1.13
C ASP A 74 12.02 -2.01 2.06
N ILE A 75 12.23 -2.62 3.23
CA ILE A 75 11.17 -2.81 4.22
C ILE A 75 10.76 -1.48 4.86
N ALA A 76 11.68 -0.53 5.02
CA ALA A 76 11.39 0.76 5.64
C ALA A 76 10.44 1.57 4.74
N ASN A 77 10.73 1.61 3.43
CA ASN A 77 9.84 2.26 2.47
C ASN A 77 8.47 1.55 2.39
N ALA A 78 8.43 0.22 2.50
CA ALA A 78 7.17 -0.52 2.55
C ALA A 78 6.34 -0.13 3.79
N GLU A 79 6.95 -0.09 4.97
CA GLU A 79 6.29 0.30 6.23
C GLU A 79 5.75 1.74 6.16
N ASP A 80 6.53 2.68 5.63
CA ASP A 80 6.12 4.08 5.47
C ASP A 80 4.90 4.23 4.54
N GLU A 81 4.89 3.53 3.41
CA GLU A 81 3.77 3.57 2.46
C GLU A 81 2.52 2.88 3.03
N ILE A 82 2.68 1.77 3.75
CA ILE A 82 1.57 1.11 4.46
C ILE A 82 1.01 2.04 5.53
N GLN A 83 1.87 2.67 6.33
CA GLN A 83 1.46 3.57 7.39
C GLN A 83 0.74 4.81 6.83
N ALA A 84 1.26 5.38 5.75
CA ALA A 84 0.62 6.51 5.06
C ALA A 84 -0.74 6.14 4.45
N TRP A 85 -0.91 4.90 3.99
CA TRP A 85 -2.19 4.40 3.48
C TRP A 85 -3.21 4.11 4.59
N LEU A 86 -2.75 3.60 5.73
CA LEU A 86 -3.58 3.32 6.91
C LEU A 86 -4.00 4.58 7.66
N ASP A 87 -3.23 5.66 7.57
CA ASP A 87 -3.54 6.92 8.26
C ASP A 87 -4.53 7.77 7.44
N PRO A 88 -5.79 7.91 7.89
CA PRO A 88 -6.79 8.72 7.20
C PRO A 88 -6.44 10.23 7.18
N PHE A 89 -5.54 10.70 8.05
CA PHE A 89 -5.15 12.11 8.16
C PHE A 89 -3.82 12.44 7.47
N CYS A 90 -3.07 11.44 6.98
CA CYS A 90 -1.82 11.67 6.25
C CYS A 90 -2.02 12.44 4.93
N SER A 91 -3.21 12.34 4.32
CA SER A 91 -3.60 13.12 3.14
C SER A 91 -3.72 14.64 3.40
N ILE A 92 -3.87 15.03 4.67
CA ILE A 92 -4.04 16.44 5.07
C ILE A 92 -2.69 17.11 5.31
N ALA A 93 -1.68 16.36 5.76
CA ALA A 93 -0.34 16.89 6.09
C ALA A 93 0.57 17.05 4.86
N LYS A 94 0.38 16.24 3.81
CA LYS A 94 1.10 16.36 2.53
C LYS A 94 0.26 17.20 1.57
N GLY A 95 0.27 18.52 1.77
CA GLY A 95 -0.38 19.56 0.97
C GLY A 95 -1.08 19.11 -0.32
N HIS A 96 -2.42 19.09 -0.26
CA HIS A 96 -3.34 19.11 -1.39
C HIS A 96 -3.14 20.42 -2.19
N THR A 97 -2.01 20.54 -2.88
CA THR A 97 -1.69 21.65 -3.78
C THR A 97 -2.06 21.32 -5.23
N LEU A 98 -2.84 20.27 -5.47
CA LEU A 98 -3.47 19.97 -6.75
C LEU A 98 -4.60 18.98 -6.46
N GLU A 99 -5.78 19.53 -6.22
CA GLU A 99 -7.07 19.07 -6.75
C GLU A 99 -8.09 19.94 -6.02
N LYS A 100 -8.37 21.09 -6.63
CA LYS A 100 -9.48 21.97 -6.24
C LYS A 100 -10.76 21.15 -6.43
N LYS A 101 -11.19 20.43 -5.40
CA LYS A 101 -12.56 19.93 -5.29
C LYS A 101 -13.47 21.15 -5.16
N LYS A 102 -13.89 21.70 -6.31
CA LYS A 102 -15.03 22.59 -6.43
C LYS A 102 -16.22 21.86 -5.81
N ARG A 103 -16.50 22.12 -4.55
CA ARG A 103 -17.87 22.05 -4.04
C ARG A 103 -18.62 23.13 -4.80
N ILE A 104 -19.33 22.73 -5.85
CA ILE A 104 -20.37 23.56 -6.46
C ILE A 104 -21.41 23.73 -5.36
N ARG A 105 -21.31 24.85 -4.64
CA ARG A 105 -22.41 25.44 -3.90
C ARG A 105 -23.31 26.01 -4.99
N GLU A 106 -24.40 25.32 -5.31
CA GLU A 106 -25.46 25.95 -6.07
C GLU A 106 -26.03 27.09 -5.20
N GLU A 107 -25.57 28.30 -5.53
CA GLU A 107 -26.27 29.53 -5.23
C GLU A 107 -27.61 29.48 -5.96
N ILE A 108 -28.70 29.25 -5.23
CA ILE A 108 -29.98 29.81 -5.64
C ILE A 108 -30.09 31.14 -4.91
N HIS A 109 -29.96 32.20 -5.70
CA HIS A 109 -30.28 33.57 -5.36
C HIS A 109 -31.71 33.66 -4.83
N THR A 110 -31.86 34.12 -3.59
CA THR A 110 -33.00 34.95 -3.20
C THR A 110 -32.47 36.10 -2.35
N SER A 111 -31.94 37.12 -3.04
CA SER A 111 -31.91 38.48 -2.54
C SER A 111 -33.36 38.94 -2.36
N SER A 112 -33.79 39.16 -1.12
CA SER A 112 -34.95 40.00 -0.84
C SER A 112 -34.59 40.92 0.32
N SER A 113 -34.56 42.20 -0.04
CA SER A 113 -34.22 43.40 0.72
C SER A 113 -34.90 43.50 2.08
N ASP A 114 -34.19 44.16 3.00
CA ASP A 114 -34.63 44.61 4.31
C ASP A 114 -35.85 45.57 4.27
N GLU A 115 -36.45 45.73 5.46
CA GLU A 115 -37.38 46.76 5.93
C GLU A 115 -38.88 46.37 5.96
N ASP A 116 -39.38 45.91 7.12
CA ASP A 116 -40.42 46.67 7.81
C ASP A 116 -40.60 46.28 9.30
N ASP A 117 -40.74 47.34 10.09
CA ASP A 117 -40.99 47.42 11.52
C ASP A 117 -42.44 47.04 11.85
N SER A 118 -42.67 46.31 12.95
CA SER A 118 -43.91 46.42 13.75
C SER A 118 -43.80 45.66 15.07
N SER A 119 -43.50 46.42 16.12
CA SER A 119 -43.86 46.07 17.51
C SER A 119 -45.37 45.94 17.68
N TRP A 120 -45.87 44.84 18.28
CA TRP A 120 -46.90 44.96 19.33
C TRP A 120 -46.99 43.72 20.23
N SER A 121 -47.12 44.05 21.50
CA SER A 121 -46.99 43.31 22.73
C SER A 121 -47.93 42.12 22.97
N SER A 122 -47.45 41.23 23.83
CA SER A 122 -48.23 40.26 24.61
C SER A 122 -49.35 40.91 25.42
N SER A 123 -50.52 40.27 25.44
CA SER A 123 -51.36 40.03 26.62
C SER A 123 -52.38 38.93 26.29
#